data_AF-A0A357L3Z1-F1
#
_entry.id   AF-A0A357L3Z1-F1
#
_cell.length_a   1.000
_cell.length_b   1.000
_cell.length_c   1.000
_cell.angle_alpha   90.00
_cell.angle_beta   90.00
_cell.angle_gamma   90.00
#
_symmetry.space_group_name_H-M   'P 1'
#
loop_
_entity.id
_entity.type
_entity.pdbx_description
1 polymer ?
#
loop_
_entity_poly.entity_id
_entity_poly.type
_entity_poly.pdbx_seq_one_letter_code
_entity_poly.pdbx_strand_id
1 'polypeptide(L)'
;VALARAWIGTPYVHQASAKGQGTDCLGLIRGVYRELHGADPEAPPPYTPDWNERRSAEEPLLSAARRHLREPKIHRAGATQSGASGVHLPRRAAARAGHSGEGPRVRDFVAPRGDGSGIWGDESIKPAQILIFRIVTDGPAKHCGIAAGDDRFIHAYAGRAVIEGWLSRWWMERIAGVFEFPGVEE
;
A
#
# COMPACT_ATOMS: atom_id res chain seq x y z
N VAL A 1 -9.41 -10.42 -6.98
CA VAL A 1 -8.90 -10.81 -5.63
C VAL A 1 -8.34 -12.23 -5.56
N ALA A 2 -9.03 -13.24 -6.11
CA ALA A 2 -8.61 -14.65 -5.98
C ALA A 2 -7.16 -14.91 -6.42
N LEU A 3 -6.72 -14.35 -7.56
CA LEU A 3 -5.34 -14.47 -8.02
C LEU A 3 -4.34 -13.98 -6.97
N ALA A 4 -4.56 -12.80 -6.38
CA ALA A 4 -3.71 -12.25 -5.33
C ALA A 4 -3.66 -13.14 -4.08
N ARG A 5 -4.80 -13.73 -3.67
CA ARG A 5 -4.84 -14.68 -2.54
C ARG A 5 -4.01 -15.94 -2.81
N ALA A 6 -3.97 -16.41 -4.05
CA ALA A 6 -3.13 -17.55 -4.42
C ALA A 6 -1.61 -17.27 -4.30
N TRP A 7 -1.19 -16.01 -4.09
CA TRP A 7 0.20 -15.68 -3.79
C TRP A 7 0.55 -15.77 -2.31
N ILE A 8 -0.43 -15.83 -1.40
CA ILE A 8 -0.20 -15.86 0.05
C ILE A 8 0.77 -17.01 0.40
N GLY A 9 1.75 -16.71 1.25
CA GLY A 9 2.83 -17.63 1.62
C GLY A 9 4.07 -17.56 0.74
N THR A 10 4.04 -16.87 -0.42
CA THR A 10 5.25 -16.66 -1.24
C THR A 10 6.29 -15.86 -0.44
N PRO A 11 7.52 -16.37 -0.24
CA PRO A 11 8.55 -15.68 0.56
C PRO A 11 8.89 -14.29 0.02
N TYR A 12 9.29 -13.37 0.91
CA TYR A 12 9.77 -12.07 0.48
C TYR A 12 11.18 -12.18 -0.10
N VAL A 13 11.33 -11.85 -1.38
CA VAL A 13 12.64 -11.77 -2.06
C VAL A 13 12.67 -10.48 -2.88
N HIS A 14 13.60 -9.59 -2.54
CA HIS A 14 13.76 -8.28 -3.18
C HIS A 14 13.94 -8.43 -4.69
N GLN A 15 13.16 -7.66 -5.46
CA GLN A 15 13.07 -7.67 -6.93
C GLN A 15 12.63 -8.98 -7.61
N ALA A 16 12.25 -9.99 -6.83
CA ALA A 16 11.71 -11.22 -7.38
C ALA A 16 10.21 -11.10 -7.67
N SER A 17 9.70 -12.00 -8.51
CA SER A 17 8.28 -12.08 -8.86
C SER A 17 7.97 -13.53 -9.28
N ALA A 18 8.09 -14.48 -8.36
CA ALA A 18 7.83 -15.90 -8.63
C ALA A 18 6.95 -16.48 -7.50
N LYS A 19 5.71 -16.83 -7.82
CA LYS A 19 4.74 -17.40 -6.87
C LYS A 19 5.32 -18.64 -6.20
N GLY A 20 5.21 -18.71 -4.88
CA GLY A 20 5.74 -19.78 -4.04
C GLY A 20 7.27 -19.78 -3.83
N GLN A 21 8.05 -19.04 -4.63
CA GLN A 21 9.52 -19.07 -4.59
C GLN A 21 10.14 -17.77 -4.06
N GLY A 22 9.56 -16.62 -4.39
CA GLY A 22 10.09 -15.34 -3.96
C GLY A 22 9.41 -14.17 -4.65
N THR A 23 9.00 -13.16 -3.89
CA THR A 23 8.44 -11.93 -4.45
C THR A 23 8.66 -10.76 -3.52
N ASP A 24 8.75 -9.54 -4.04
CA ASP A 24 8.52 -8.35 -3.22
C ASP A 24 7.16 -7.71 -3.53
N CYS A 25 6.94 -6.49 -3.03
CA CYS A 25 5.64 -5.82 -3.16
C CYS A 25 5.29 -5.52 -4.62
N LEU A 26 6.24 -4.99 -5.41
CA LEU A 26 6.05 -4.77 -6.84
C LEU A 26 5.98 -6.10 -7.60
N GLY A 27 6.80 -7.07 -7.19
CA GLY A 27 6.80 -8.43 -7.70
C GLY A 27 5.45 -9.13 -7.59
N LEU A 28 4.69 -8.86 -6.52
CA LEU A 28 3.34 -9.38 -6.35
C LEU A 28 2.39 -8.78 -7.39
N ILE A 29 2.42 -7.45 -7.57
CA ILE A 29 1.58 -6.76 -8.56
C ILE A 29 1.91 -7.24 -9.97
N ARG A 30 3.21 -7.31 -10.32
CA ARG A 30 3.70 -7.85 -11.59
C ARG A 30 3.25 -9.29 -11.80
N GLY A 31 3.36 -10.12 -10.77
CA GLY A 31 2.94 -11.51 -10.82
C GLY A 31 1.46 -11.69 -11.10
N VAL A 32 0.60 -10.93 -10.42
CA VAL A 32 -0.84 -10.91 -10.68
C VAL A 32 -1.14 -10.34 -12.07
N TYR A 33 -0.43 -9.29 -12.50
CA TYR A 33 -0.54 -8.74 -13.85
C TYR A 33 -0.24 -9.81 -14.91
N ARG A 34 0.84 -10.58 -14.75
CA ARG A 34 1.19 -11.69 -15.65
C ARG A 34 0.12 -12.78 -15.69
N GLU A 35 -0.48 -13.12 -14.56
CA GLU A 35 -1.58 -14.10 -14.53
C GLU A 35 -2.83 -13.59 -15.25
N LEU A 36 -3.09 -12.28 -15.23
CA LEU A 36 -4.22 -11.66 -15.92
C LEU A 36 -3.98 -11.44 -17.41
N HIS A 37 -2.76 -11.06 -17.80
CA HIS A 37 -2.46 -10.51 -19.12
C HIS A 37 -1.40 -11.32 -19.89
N GLY A 38 -0.84 -12.37 -19.30
CA GLY A 38 0.12 -13.28 -19.93
C GLY A 38 1.58 -12.80 -19.94
N ALA A 39 1.86 -11.52 -19.68
CA ALA A 39 3.20 -10.95 -19.68
C ALA A 39 3.35 -9.80 -18.68
N ASP A 40 4.60 -9.46 -18.34
CA ASP A 40 4.87 -8.28 -17.50
C ASP A 40 4.54 -7.00 -18.29
N PRO A 41 4.07 -5.92 -17.64
CA PRO A 41 3.81 -4.65 -18.30
C PRO A 41 5.11 -3.97 -18.75
N GLU A 42 6.13 -4.03 -17.91
CA GLU A 42 7.50 -3.60 -18.19
C GLU A 42 8.47 -4.36 -17.26
N ALA A 43 9.74 -4.45 -17.65
CA ALA A 43 10.80 -4.88 -16.73
C ALA A 43 11.17 -3.69 -15.82
N PRO A 44 11.04 -3.80 -14.49
CA PRO A 44 11.41 -2.70 -13.61
C PRO A 44 12.93 -2.54 -13.59
N PRO A 45 13.44 -1.29 -13.59
CA PRO A 45 14.87 -1.06 -13.36
C PRO A 45 15.26 -1.53 -11.95
N PRO A 46 16.57 -1.71 -11.66
CA PRO A 46 17.05 -1.94 -10.31
C PRO A 46 16.53 -0.88 -9.32
N TYR A 47 15.97 -1.30 -8.20
CA TYR A 47 15.57 -0.42 -7.09
C TYR A 47 16.07 -0.96 -5.77
N THR A 48 16.29 -0.08 -4.79
CA THR A 48 16.78 -0.45 -3.46
C THR A 48 15.61 -0.68 -2.49
N PRO A 49 15.76 -1.62 -1.53
CA PRO A 49 14.79 -1.79 -0.45
C PRO A 49 14.86 -0.68 0.61
N ASP A 50 15.80 0.26 0.49
CA ASP A 50 15.96 1.36 1.45
C ASP A 50 14.74 2.29 1.47
N TRP A 51 14.14 2.42 2.65
CA TRP A 51 12.98 3.28 2.90
C TRP A 51 13.38 4.72 3.25
N ASN A 52 14.65 4.97 3.57
CA ASN A 52 15.14 6.26 4.06
C ASN A 52 15.58 7.23 2.95
N GLU A 53 15.25 6.91 1.69
CA GLU A 53 15.43 7.84 0.59
C GLU A 53 14.60 9.10 0.81
N ARG A 54 15.24 10.26 0.56
CA ARG A 54 14.50 11.51 0.48
C ARG A 54 13.54 11.47 -0.69
N ARG A 55 12.35 12.05 -0.52
CA ARG A 55 11.41 12.22 -1.63
C ARG A 55 12.11 12.95 -2.77
N SER A 56 12.05 12.31 -3.93
CA SER A 56 12.49 12.86 -5.20
C SER A 56 11.26 13.26 -6.03
N ALA A 57 11.44 14.14 -7.01
CA ALA A 57 10.38 14.46 -7.97
C ALA A 57 9.95 13.21 -8.77
N GLU A 58 10.89 12.30 -8.98
CA GLU A 58 10.67 11.01 -9.61
C GLU A 58 10.23 10.02 -8.53
N GLU A 59 8.97 9.58 -8.61
CA GLU A 59 8.43 8.51 -7.77
C GLU A 59 8.22 7.27 -8.66
N PRO A 60 9.25 6.41 -8.85
CA PRO A 60 9.24 5.43 -9.93
C PRO A 60 8.06 4.47 -9.88
N LEU A 61 7.70 3.99 -8.68
CA LEU A 61 6.56 3.09 -8.48
C LEU A 61 5.23 3.75 -8.87
N LEU A 62 5.02 5.00 -8.47
CA LEU A 62 3.80 5.75 -8.77
C LEU A 62 3.73 6.14 -10.26
N SER A 63 4.88 6.51 -10.83
CA SER A 63 5.00 6.80 -12.26
C SER A 63 4.71 5.57 -13.12
N ALA A 64 5.26 4.40 -12.76
CA ALA A 64 4.98 3.14 -13.44
C ALA A 64 3.51 2.74 -13.36
N ALA A 65 2.90 2.90 -12.18
CA ALA A 65 1.48 2.62 -11.99
C ALA A 65 0.59 3.45 -12.93
N ARG A 66 0.87 4.75 -13.08
CA ARG A 66 0.14 5.63 -14.01
C ARG A 66 0.28 5.26 -15.48
N ARG A 67 1.40 4.64 -15.86
CA ARG A 67 1.62 4.19 -17.25
C ARG A 67 0.86 2.91 -17.56
N HIS A 68 0.75 2.00 -16.59
CA HIS A 68 0.33 0.61 -16.83
C HIS A 68 -1.00 0.22 -16.20
N LEU A 69 -1.51 1.02 -15.26
CA LEU A 69 -2.73 0.76 -14.52
C LEU A 69 -3.72 1.92 -14.72
N ARG A 70 -5.00 1.63 -14.49
CA ARG A 70 -6.06 2.64 -14.58
C ARG A 70 -6.22 3.35 -13.23
N GLU A 71 -6.24 4.68 -13.23
CA GLU A 71 -6.68 5.45 -12.06
C GLU A 71 -8.22 5.47 -12.02
N PRO A 72 -8.88 4.87 -11.01
CA PRO A 72 -10.32 5.00 -10.82
C PRO A 72 -10.68 6.42 -10.36
N LYS A 73 -11.93 6.80 -10.59
CA LYS A 73 -12.51 7.96 -9.91
C LYS A 73 -12.71 7.56 -8.44
N ILE A 74 -12.00 8.23 -7.54
CA ILE A 74 -12.17 8.04 -6.09
C ILE A 74 -12.31 9.41 -5.46
N HIS A 75 -13.36 9.58 -4.67
CA HIS A 75 -13.57 10.76 -3.86
C HIS A 75 -12.97 10.55 -2.46
N ARG A 76 -11.84 11.19 -2.17
CA ARG A 76 -11.43 11.40 -0.77
C ARG A 76 -12.54 12.20 -0.09
N ALA A 77 -13.11 11.68 1.01
CA ALA A 77 -13.97 12.51 1.85
C ALA A 77 -13.14 13.74 2.24
N GLY A 78 -13.67 14.93 1.96
CA GLY A 78 -12.90 16.15 1.88
C GLY A 78 -11.96 16.37 3.06
N ALA A 79 -10.68 16.59 2.77
CA ALA A 79 -9.92 17.53 3.57
C ALA A 79 -10.65 18.87 3.39
N THR A 80 -11.28 19.37 4.44
CA THR A 80 -11.88 20.70 4.43
C THR A 80 -10.83 21.68 3.94
N GLN A 81 -11.13 22.40 2.84
CA GLN A 81 -10.32 23.54 2.42
C GLN A 81 -10.29 24.50 3.62
N SER A 82 -9.10 24.71 4.18
CA SER A 82 -8.91 25.59 5.33
C SER A 82 -9.20 27.03 4.92
N GLY A 83 -10.46 27.44 5.02
CA GLY A 83 -10.83 28.82 5.29
C GLY A 83 -10.46 29.12 6.73
N ALA A 84 -9.67 30.18 6.92
CA ALA A 84 -9.16 30.63 8.20
C ALA A 84 -10.26 30.77 9.26
N SER A 85 -10.07 30.11 10.40
CA SER A 85 -10.46 30.63 11.72
C SER A 85 -9.76 29.79 12.78
N GLY A 86 -8.99 30.47 13.64
CA GLY A 86 -8.12 29.84 14.61
C GLY A 86 -8.89 29.07 15.68
N VAL A 87 -8.43 27.85 15.97
CA VAL A 87 -8.65 27.22 17.27
C VAL A 87 -7.29 26.73 17.75
N HIS A 88 -6.87 27.29 18.89
CA HIS A 88 -5.63 27.01 19.57
C HIS A 88 -5.73 25.65 20.30
N LEU A 89 -4.95 24.66 19.87
CA LEU A 89 -4.76 23.41 20.63
C LEU A 89 -3.58 23.57 21.60
N PRO A 90 -3.72 23.18 22.89
CA PRO A 90 -2.63 23.31 23.84
C PRO A 90 -1.51 22.31 23.52
N ARG A 91 -0.26 22.80 23.53
CA ARG A 91 0.96 22.02 23.37
C ARG A 91 1.06 20.98 24.49
N ARG A 92 0.92 19.69 24.17
CA ARG A 92 1.42 18.61 25.05
C ARG A 92 2.92 18.42 24.81
N ALA A 93 3.66 18.41 25.90
CA ALA A 93 5.11 18.27 25.95
C ALA A 93 5.58 16.99 25.26
N ALA A 94 6.64 17.13 24.45
CA ALA A 94 7.34 16.02 23.81
C ALA A 94 8.07 15.19 24.88
N ALA A 95 7.58 13.98 25.16
CA ALA A 95 8.38 12.96 25.82
C ALA A 95 9.26 12.29 24.77
N ARG A 96 10.58 12.45 24.90
CA ARG A 96 11.57 11.70 24.14
C ARG A 96 11.55 10.25 24.61
N ALA A 97 11.28 9.31 23.71
CA ALA A 97 11.51 7.89 23.97
C ALA A 97 12.41 7.32 22.87
N GLY A 98 13.67 7.08 23.21
CA GLY A 98 14.58 6.29 22.39
C GLY A 98 14.05 4.87 22.24
N HIS A 99 14.15 4.31 21.04
CA HIS A 99 13.80 2.92 20.78
C HIS A 99 14.93 2.26 19.99
N SER A 100 15.84 1.64 20.73
CA SER A 100 16.52 0.42 20.31
C SER A 100 15.57 -0.75 20.57
N GLY A 101 15.29 -1.59 19.57
CA GLY A 101 14.65 -2.89 19.80
C GLY A 101 13.56 -3.26 18.79
N GLU A 102 13.79 -4.39 18.13
CA GLU A 102 12.86 -5.34 17.48
C GLU A 102 11.40 -4.91 17.29
N GLY A 103 10.95 -4.87 16.04
CA GLY A 103 9.55 -4.65 15.68
C GLY A 103 8.60 -5.72 16.25
N PRO A 104 7.32 -5.38 16.45
CA PRO A 104 6.39 -6.21 17.21
C PRO A 104 6.11 -7.57 16.53
N ARG A 105 6.07 -8.63 17.33
CA ARG A 105 5.70 -9.99 16.92
C ARG A 105 4.18 -10.09 16.69
N VAL A 106 3.81 -10.74 15.60
CA VAL A 106 2.48 -10.75 14.94
C VAL A 106 1.30 -11.27 15.79
N ARG A 107 1.50 -11.86 16.98
CA ARG A 107 0.44 -12.63 17.64
C ARG A 107 -0.42 -11.87 18.66
N ASP A 108 -0.06 -10.65 19.06
CA ASP A 108 -0.73 -9.96 20.17
C ASP A 108 -1.48 -8.68 19.80
N PHE A 109 -1.60 -8.35 18.51
CA PHE A 109 -2.31 -7.12 18.09
C PHE A 109 -3.74 -7.42 17.62
N VAL A 110 -4.70 -7.35 18.54
CA VAL A 110 -6.13 -7.22 18.21
C VAL A 110 -6.39 -5.73 17.97
N ALA A 111 -6.45 -5.33 16.70
CA ALA A 111 -6.81 -3.96 16.33
C ALA A 111 -8.32 -3.73 16.57
N PRO A 112 -8.73 -2.53 17.04
CA PRO A 112 -10.14 -2.20 17.17
C PRO A 112 -10.82 -2.21 15.80
N ARG A 113 -12.03 -2.79 15.74
CA ARG A 113 -12.90 -2.76 14.56
C ARG A 113 -13.21 -1.30 14.23
N GLY A 114 -12.95 -0.89 12.98
CA GLY A 114 -13.34 0.44 12.50
C GLY A 114 -14.87 0.57 12.50
N ASP A 115 -15.37 1.75 12.86
CA ASP A 115 -16.79 2.08 13.00
C ASP A 115 -17.48 2.51 11.69
N GLY A 116 -16.85 2.27 10.53
CA GLY A 116 -17.40 2.62 9.23
C GLY A 116 -17.34 4.11 8.86
N SER A 117 -16.71 4.98 9.66
CA SER A 117 -16.59 6.43 9.38
C SER A 117 -15.48 6.80 8.37
N GLY A 118 -15.30 5.98 7.33
CA GLY A 118 -14.13 5.98 6.44
C GLY A 118 -13.69 7.34 5.88
N ILE A 119 -12.38 7.55 5.85
CA ILE A 119 -11.65 8.68 5.23
C ILE A 119 -11.87 8.84 3.70
N TRP A 120 -12.63 7.94 3.08
CA TRP A 120 -12.81 7.81 1.63
C TRP A 120 -14.29 7.75 1.23
N GLY A 121 -15.10 8.71 1.69
CA GLY A 121 -16.43 9.01 1.13
C GLY A 121 -17.39 7.83 0.90
N ASP A 122 -18.37 8.02 0.01
CA ASP A 122 -19.35 7.00 -0.43
C ASP A 122 -18.76 6.05 -1.51
N GLU A 123 -17.67 6.45 -2.17
CA GLU A 123 -16.86 5.58 -3.02
C GLU A 123 -15.60 5.10 -2.28
N SER A 124 -15.80 4.07 -1.46
CA SER A 124 -14.75 3.40 -0.70
C SER A 124 -13.74 2.65 -1.59
N ILE A 125 -12.59 2.29 -1.01
CA ILE A 125 -11.62 1.39 -1.65
C ILE A 125 -12.30 0.07 -1.99
N LYS A 126 -12.29 -0.31 -3.27
CA LYS A 126 -12.93 -1.53 -3.76
C LYS A 126 -11.96 -2.72 -3.75
N PRO A 127 -12.47 -3.94 -3.56
CA PRO A 127 -11.67 -5.15 -3.77
C PRO A 127 -10.97 -5.14 -5.14
N ALA A 128 -9.80 -5.79 -5.20
CA ALA A 128 -8.93 -5.84 -6.38
C ALA A 128 -8.23 -4.52 -6.78
N GLN A 129 -8.55 -3.39 -6.16
CA GLN A 129 -7.78 -2.16 -6.38
C GLN A 129 -6.34 -2.30 -5.85
N ILE A 130 -5.41 -1.77 -6.62
CA ILE A 130 -3.99 -1.70 -6.28
C ILE A 130 -3.78 -0.41 -5.48
N LEU A 131 -3.24 -0.56 -4.28
CA LEU A 131 -2.95 0.52 -3.36
C LEU A 131 -1.45 0.78 -3.35
N ILE A 132 -1.05 2.02 -3.59
CA ILE A 132 0.33 2.47 -3.49
C ILE A 132 0.48 3.31 -2.24
N PHE A 133 1.50 3.01 -1.44
CA PHE A 133 1.72 3.61 -0.14
C PHE A 133 3.04 4.34 -0.04
N ARG A 134 2.98 5.44 0.69
CA ARG A 134 4.13 6.19 1.20
C ARG A 134 4.30 5.87 2.67
N ILE A 135 5.16 4.90 2.97
CA ILE A 135 5.40 4.42 4.35
C ILE A 135 5.98 5.53 5.22
N VAL A 136 7.02 6.20 4.71
CA VAL A 136 7.66 7.36 5.31
C VAL A 136 7.04 8.60 4.68
N THR A 137 6.35 9.43 5.46
CA THR A 137 5.53 10.57 4.97
C THR A 137 6.30 11.53 4.06
N ASP A 138 7.59 11.74 4.32
CA ASP A 138 8.48 12.61 3.53
C ASP A 138 9.43 11.83 2.59
N GLY A 139 9.28 10.51 2.51
CA GLY A 139 9.99 9.63 1.57
C GLY A 139 9.15 9.35 0.33
N PRO A 140 9.68 8.67 -0.70
CA PRO A 140 8.95 8.30 -1.91
C PRO A 140 7.88 7.21 -1.68
N ALA A 141 6.89 7.12 -2.58
CA ALA A 141 5.95 6.00 -2.62
C ALA A 141 6.70 4.74 -3.07
N LYS A 142 6.78 3.75 -2.18
CA LYS A 142 7.67 2.58 -2.35
C LYS A 142 7.06 1.24 -1.94
N HIS A 143 5.84 1.25 -1.39
CA HIS A 143 5.14 0.02 -1.02
C HIS A 143 3.85 -0.08 -1.81
N CYS A 144 3.41 -1.30 -2.13
CA CYS A 144 2.12 -1.52 -2.76
C CYS A 144 1.46 -2.83 -2.30
N GLY A 145 0.16 -2.95 -2.55
CA GLY A 145 -0.64 -4.13 -2.27
C GLY A 145 -1.98 -4.09 -2.99
N ILE A 146 -2.79 -5.14 -2.85
CA ILE A 146 -4.09 -5.30 -3.52
C ILE A 146 -5.18 -5.37 -2.46
N ALA A 147 -6.19 -4.50 -2.53
CA ALA A 147 -7.35 -4.55 -1.65
C ALA A 147 -8.08 -5.89 -1.81
N ALA A 148 -8.45 -6.51 -0.69
CA ALA A 148 -9.05 -7.85 -0.62
C ALA A 148 -10.47 -7.85 -0.01
N GLY A 149 -10.96 -6.67 0.40
CA GLY A 149 -12.23 -6.41 1.08
C GLY A 149 -12.18 -5.03 1.73
N ASP A 150 -13.22 -4.68 2.48
CA ASP A 150 -13.43 -3.33 3.03
C ASP A 150 -12.28 -2.84 3.94
N ASP A 151 -11.65 -3.75 4.67
CA ASP A 151 -10.56 -3.45 5.61
C ASP A 151 -9.36 -4.40 5.50
N ARG A 152 -9.23 -5.07 4.36
CA ARG A 152 -8.17 -6.04 4.09
C ARG A 152 -7.40 -5.72 2.83
N PHE A 153 -6.11 -6.02 2.84
CA PHE A 153 -5.28 -5.95 1.65
C PHE A 153 -4.19 -7.03 1.68
N ILE A 154 -3.77 -7.45 0.49
CA ILE A 154 -2.74 -8.46 0.29
C ILE A 154 -1.47 -7.75 -0.18
N HIS A 155 -0.36 -8.00 0.51
CA HIS A 155 0.93 -7.42 0.15
C HIS A 155 2.07 -8.38 0.45
N ALA A 156 3.19 -8.23 -0.26
CA ALA A 156 4.44 -8.87 0.14
C ALA A 156 5.06 -8.07 1.29
N TYR A 157 5.02 -8.63 2.51
CA TYR A 157 5.57 -8.00 3.69
C TYR A 157 7.09 -8.20 3.71
N ALA A 158 7.85 -7.10 3.74
CA ALA A 158 9.32 -7.11 3.74
C ALA A 158 9.91 -8.02 4.83
N GLY A 159 10.79 -8.95 4.43
CA GLY A 159 11.41 -9.91 5.34
C GLY A 159 10.49 -11.03 5.83
N ARG A 160 9.29 -11.18 5.25
CA ARG A 160 8.34 -12.27 5.56
C ARG A 160 7.90 -12.97 4.28
N ALA A 161 6.65 -12.78 3.89
CA ALA A 161 6.00 -13.42 2.76
C ALA A 161 4.84 -12.54 2.29
N VAL A 162 4.16 -12.96 1.22
CA VAL A 162 2.84 -12.43 0.88
C VAL A 162 1.84 -12.83 1.95
N ILE A 163 1.14 -11.85 2.51
CA ILE A 163 0.13 -12.02 3.55
C ILE A 163 -1.12 -11.18 3.24
N GLU A 164 -2.26 -11.56 3.81
CA GLU A 164 -3.45 -10.71 3.91
C GLU A 164 -3.44 -10.01 5.28
N GLY A 165 -3.37 -8.68 5.28
CA GLY A 165 -3.29 -7.83 6.46
C GLY A 165 -4.46 -6.88 6.58
N TRP A 166 -4.57 -6.20 7.73
CA TRP A 166 -5.57 -5.15 7.94
C TRP A 166 -5.16 -3.85 7.22
N LEU A 167 -6.07 -3.31 6.41
CA LEU A 167 -5.98 -1.97 5.84
C LEU A 167 -6.40 -0.93 6.91
N SER A 168 -5.60 -0.83 7.97
CA SER A 168 -5.89 0.05 9.10
C SER A 168 -5.83 1.54 8.72
N ARG A 169 -6.30 2.42 9.61
CA ARG A 169 -6.21 3.88 9.44
C ARG A 169 -4.81 4.36 9.10
N TRP A 170 -3.77 3.79 9.73
CA TRP A 170 -2.37 4.14 9.47
C TRP A 170 -1.94 3.86 8.02
N TRP A 171 -2.42 2.74 7.45
CA TRP A 171 -2.18 2.39 6.05
C TRP A 171 -2.98 3.28 5.11
N MET A 172 -4.25 3.51 5.42
CA MET A 172 -5.14 4.34 4.61
C MET A 172 -4.67 5.80 4.52
N GLU A 173 -4.16 6.38 5.61
CA GLU A 173 -3.55 7.72 5.63
C GLU A 173 -2.31 7.83 4.73
N ARG A 174 -1.67 6.71 4.42
CA ARG A 174 -0.44 6.62 3.62
C ARG A 174 -0.65 6.26 2.17
N ILE A 175 -1.90 6.07 1.74
CA ILE A 175 -2.21 5.85 0.33
C ILE A 175 -1.79 7.09 -0.47
N ALA A 176 -0.81 6.87 -1.35
CA ALA A 176 -0.27 7.82 -2.30
C ALA A 176 -0.97 7.72 -3.67
N GLY A 177 -1.59 6.58 -3.97
CA GLY A 177 -2.39 6.38 -5.17
C GLY A 177 -3.19 5.08 -5.12
N VAL A 178 -4.28 5.03 -5.88
CA VAL A 178 -5.15 3.87 -6.03
C VAL A 178 -5.31 3.62 -7.52
N PHE A 179 -5.25 2.35 -7.92
CA PHE A 179 -5.26 1.94 -9.32
C PHE A 179 -6.05 0.65 -9.49
N GLU A 180 -6.34 0.32 -10.75
CA GLU A 180 -7.00 -0.92 -11.13
C GLU A 180 -6.24 -1.59 -12.28
N PHE A 181 -6.28 -2.92 -12.34
CA PHE A 181 -5.76 -3.65 -13.49
C PHE A 181 -6.58 -3.28 -14.76
N PRO A 182 -5.91 -3.02 -15.90
CA PRO A 182 -6.59 -2.70 -17.14
C PRO A 182 -7.39 -3.91 -17.65
N GLY A 183 -8.59 -3.70 -18.20
CA GLY A 183 -9.37 -4.77 -18.85
C GLY A 183 -9.84 -5.91 -17.94
N VAL A 184 -9.84 -5.71 -16.61
CA VAL A 184 -10.42 -6.65 -15.65
C VAL A 184 -11.79 -6.13 -15.23
N GLU A 185 -12.82 -6.88 -15.55
CA GLU A 185 -14.18 -6.71 -15.02
C GLU A 185 -14.36 -7.59 -13.77
N GLU A 186 -15.35 -7.26 -12.94
CA GLU A 186 -15.57 -7.80 -11.59
C GLU A 186 -15.97 -9.28 -11.58
#